data_AF-A0A1Q5KZC7-F1
#
_entry.id   AF-A0A1Q5KZC7-F1
#
_cell.length_a   1.000
_cell.length_b   1.000
_cell.length_c   1.000
_cell.angle_alpha   90.00
_cell.angle_beta   90.00
_cell.angle_gamma   90.00
#
_symmetry.space_group_name_H-M   'P 1'
#
loop_
_entity.id
_entity.type
_entity.pdbx_description
1 polymer ?
#
loop_
_entity_poly.entity_id
_entity_poly.type
_entity_poly.pdbx_seq_one_letter_code
_entity_poly.pdbx_strand_id
1 'polypeptide(L)'
;MPFHPGEQVNFGGETAVVLEDRGDGGYLISSGPARLSIVVPRDSLENARRRPAAKRLFTPSAPHLLSVDDFLDDPDEVREIALSAGYHTDPEHFKGLRSDHRYLWPGLREEFSRLLGTPVTEWLGHNANGVFQQTAHDDPLVWHHDSQSYAAAIYLNPNPPAGAGTSFWRDRVHGCRRAPGHPKERARLGSPEAVEAARSTVYDPYNFVHDDNWELVESISGQYNRLVIWDAKLIHSATSYEHFAGEHGTHRLVQLFFFDIDV
;
A
#
# COMPACT_ATOMS: atom_id res chain seq x y z
N MET A 1 12.68 23.79 35.01
CA MET A 1 12.47 23.10 36.30
C MET A 1 12.41 21.60 36.04
N PRO A 2 13.09 20.78 36.84
CA PRO A 2 13.00 19.33 36.76
C PRO A 2 11.57 18.87 37.06
N PHE A 3 11.18 17.73 36.52
CA PHE A 3 9.92 17.07 36.85
C PHE A 3 10.04 16.25 38.13
N HIS A 4 8.94 16.10 38.86
CA HIS A 4 8.91 15.35 40.12
C HIS A 4 8.15 14.02 39.99
N PRO A 5 8.50 12.98 40.77
CA PRO A 5 7.68 11.77 40.87
C PRO A 5 6.20 12.09 41.18
N GLY A 6 5.29 11.48 40.44
CA GLY A 6 3.85 11.75 40.49
C GLY A 6 3.38 12.87 39.55
N GLU A 7 4.28 13.65 38.97
CA GLU A 7 3.93 14.72 38.03
C GLU A 7 3.40 14.14 36.70
N GLN A 8 2.30 14.71 36.22
CA GLN A 8 1.78 14.41 34.89
C GLN A 8 2.56 15.21 33.84
N VAL A 9 3.04 14.51 32.82
CA VAL A 9 3.81 15.06 31.71
C VAL A 9 3.22 14.58 30.39
N ASN A 10 3.51 15.27 29.29
CA ASN A 10 3.18 14.79 27.95
C ASN A 10 4.45 14.26 27.28
N PHE A 11 4.39 13.03 26.76
CA PHE A 11 5.47 12.46 25.97
C PHE A 11 4.90 11.67 24.81
N GLY A 12 5.31 12.04 23.60
CA GLY A 12 4.93 11.29 22.41
C GLY A 12 3.48 11.46 21.96
N GLY A 13 2.80 12.51 22.43
CA GLY A 13 1.38 12.75 22.17
C GLY A 13 0.45 12.15 23.22
N GLU A 14 0.99 11.44 24.21
CA GLU A 14 0.24 10.77 25.27
C GLU A 14 0.53 11.40 26.64
N THR A 15 -0.45 11.32 27.55
CA THR A 15 -0.24 11.64 28.96
C THR A 15 0.57 10.53 29.63
N ALA A 16 1.61 10.94 30.35
CA ALA A 16 2.47 10.07 31.14
C ALA A 16 2.62 10.59 32.57
N VAL A 17 3.07 9.73 33.47
CA VAL A 17 3.37 10.07 34.86
C VAL A 17 4.84 9.79 35.14
N VAL A 18 5.55 10.76 35.73
CA VAL A 18 6.93 10.56 36.18
C VAL A 18 6.92 9.63 37.39
N LEU A 19 7.66 8.53 37.31
CA LEU A 19 7.82 7.58 38.39
C LEU A 19 9.09 7.86 39.20
N GLU A 20 10.17 8.29 38.53
CA GLU A 20 11.50 8.47 39.13
C GLU A 20 12.31 9.51 38.36
N ASP A 21 12.99 10.43 39.07
CA ASP A 21 14.09 11.23 38.51
C ASP A 21 15.41 10.51 38.80
N ARG A 22 16.08 10.06 37.74
CA ARG A 22 17.33 9.28 37.81
C ARG A 22 18.58 10.15 37.61
N GLY A 23 18.47 11.46 37.77
CA GLY A 23 19.57 12.39 37.51
C GLY A 23 19.99 12.35 36.04
N ASP A 24 21.27 12.09 35.77
CA ASP A 24 21.80 12.00 34.41
C ASP A 24 21.19 10.83 33.60
N GLY A 25 20.61 9.84 34.28
CA GLY A 25 19.87 8.74 33.66
C GLY A 25 18.50 9.13 33.07
N GLY A 26 18.07 10.39 33.24
CA GLY A 26 16.78 10.87 32.74
C GLY A 26 15.61 10.56 33.68
N TYR A 27 14.41 10.44 33.11
CA TYR A 27 13.18 10.17 33.85
C TYR A 27 12.62 8.81 33.53
N LEU A 28 12.27 8.03 34.55
CA LEU A 28 11.36 6.90 34.38
C LEU A 28 9.94 7.45 34.32
N ILE A 29 9.24 7.21 33.21
CA ILE A 29 7.84 7.61 33.05
C ILE A 29 6.97 6.39 32.73
N SER A 30 5.71 6.41 33.16
CA SER A 30 4.68 5.45 32.77
C SER A 30 3.68 6.13 31.84
N SER A 31 3.42 5.55 30.66
CA SER A 31 2.53 6.13 29.65
C SER A 31 1.56 5.10 29.06
N GLY A 32 0.43 5.61 28.55
CA GLY A 32 -0.56 4.84 27.80
C GLY A 32 -1.38 3.83 28.64
N PRO A 33 -2.34 3.14 27.99
CA PRO A 33 -3.27 2.22 28.67
C PRO A 33 -2.57 1.05 29.36
N ALA A 34 -1.49 0.55 28.78
CA ALA A 34 -0.69 -0.56 29.31
C ALA A 34 0.22 -0.15 30.49
N ARG A 35 0.32 1.15 30.80
CA ARG A 35 1.18 1.69 31.88
C ARG A 35 2.62 1.18 31.82
N LEU A 36 3.16 1.08 30.61
CA LEU A 36 4.53 0.65 30.40
C LEU A 36 5.49 1.74 30.88
N SER A 37 6.53 1.31 31.59
CA SER A 37 7.56 2.20 32.11
C SER A 37 8.73 2.28 31.14
N ILE A 38 9.13 3.50 30.79
CA ILE A 38 10.26 3.78 29.90
C ILE A 38 11.16 4.84 30.48
N VAL A 39 12.46 4.76 30.19
CA VAL A 39 13.41 5.82 30.56
C VAL A 39 13.51 6.80 29.39
N VAL A 40 13.26 8.07 29.67
CA VAL A 40 13.32 9.16 28.69
C VAL A 40 14.42 10.13 29.08
N PRO A 41 15.35 10.49 28.16
CA PRO A 41 16.35 11.51 28.41
C PRO A 41 15.71 12.84 28.86
N ARG A 42 16.34 13.54 29.80
CA ARG A 42 15.84 14.80 30.38
C ARG A 42 15.43 15.81 29.31
N ASP A 43 16.32 16.08 28.35
CA ASP A 43 16.07 17.01 27.24
C ASP A 43 14.87 16.61 26.40
N SER A 44 14.60 15.31 26.23
CA SER A 44 13.46 14.85 25.45
C SER A 44 12.13 15.21 26.12
N LEU A 45 12.03 15.04 27.43
CA LEU A 45 10.83 15.36 28.21
C LEU A 45 10.67 16.87 28.39
N GLU A 46 11.78 17.59 28.62
CA GLU A 46 11.76 19.05 28.70
C GLU A 46 11.37 19.72 27.38
N ASN A 47 11.86 19.20 26.24
CA ASN A 47 11.46 19.67 24.92
C ASN A 47 9.99 19.35 24.63
N ALA A 48 9.50 18.20 25.06
CA ALA A 48 8.08 17.84 24.94
C ALA A 48 7.17 18.83 25.70
N ARG A 49 7.56 19.24 26.93
CA ARG A 49 6.86 20.28 27.69
C ARG A 49 6.80 21.63 26.95
N ARG A 50 7.85 21.99 26.20
CA ARG A 50 7.89 23.27 25.44
C ARG A 50 7.07 23.24 24.15
N ARG A 51 6.84 22.05 23.57
CA ARG A 51 6.11 21.88 22.30
C ARG A 51 5.15 20.68 22.35
N PRO A 52 4.12 20.68 23.22
CA PRO A 52 3.32 19.49 23.49
C PRO A 52 2.49 19.02 22.28
N ALA A 53 1.89 19.98 21.56
CA ALA A 53 0.93 19.68 20.48
C ALA A 53 1.55 19.13 19.19
N ALA A 54 2.86 19.30 18.98
CA ALA A 54 3.52 18.98 17.71
C ALA A 54 4.20 17.59 17.69
N LYS A 55 4.41 16.96 18.85
CA LYS A 55 5.29 15.78 18.94
C LYS A 55 4.51 14.51 19.25
N ARG A 56 4.06 13.83 18.19
CA ARG A 56 3.59 12.44 18.28
C ARG A 56 4.76 11.49 18.06
N LEU A 57 4.74 10.32 18.69
CA LEU A 57 5.69 9.26 18.38
C LEU A 57 5.39 8.60 17.03
N PHE A 58 4.11 8.44 16.72
CA PHE A 58 3.63 7.78 15.51
C PHE A 58 2.87 8.77 14.62
N THR A 59 3.12 8.69 13.32
CA THR A 59 2.33 9.39 12.31
C THR A 59 1.04 8.60 12.08
N PRO A 60 -0.15 9.20 12.23
CA PRO A 60 -1.41 8.52 11.92
C PRO A 60 -1.60 8.48 10.40
N SER A 61 -1.13 7.43 9.76
CA SER A 61 -1.28 7.23 8.31
C SER A 61 -1.65 5.79 8.01
N ALA A 62 -2.56 5.59 7.06
CA ALA A 62 -2.85 4.28 6.51
C ALA A 62 -1.56 3.64 5.92
N PRO A 63 -1.41 2.32 6.04
CA PRO A 63 -0.24 1.61 5.52
C PRO A 63 -0.20 1.72 3.99
N HIS A 64 0.95 2.06 3.42
CA HIS A 64 1.09 2.13 1.95
C HIS A 64 1.09 0.75 1.28
N LEU A 65 1.31 -0.33 2.04
CA LEU A 65 1.23 -1.72 1.62
C LEU A 65 0.76 -2.56 2.81
N LEU A 66 -0.26 -3.38 2.60
CA LEU A 66 -0.81 -4.31 3.56
C LEU A 66 -0.98 -5.68 2.89
N SER A 67 -0.60 -6.74 3.59
CA SER A 67 -0.79 -8.13 3.17
C SER A 67 -1.62 -8.86 4.21
N VAL A 68 -2.62 -9.62 3.75
CA VAL A 68 -3.46 -10.47 4.60
C VAL A 68 -3.50 -11.85 3.95
N ASP A 69 -2.93 -12.84 4.63
CA ASP A 69 -3.03 -14.25 4.24
C ASP A 69 -4.35 -14.83 4.72
N ASP A 70 -4.81 -15.88 4.04
CA ASP A 70 -6.06 -16.57 4.33
C ASP A 70 -7.27 -15.61 4.41
N PHE A 71 -7.36 -14.69 3.45
CA PHE A 71 -8.32 -13.58 3.48
C PHE A 71 -9.78 -14.02 3.30
N LEU A 72 -10.04 -14.89 2.33
CA LEU A 72 -11.35 -15.48 2.09
C LEU A 72 -11.51 -16.75 2.94
N ASP A 73 -12.70 -16.96 3.50
CA ASP A 73 -13.01 -18.18 4.25
C ASP A 73 -13.04 -19.42 3.33
N ASP A 74 -13.67 -19.28 2.16
CA ASP A 74 -13.68 -20.29 1.09
C ASP A 74 -13.11 -19.69 -0.22
N PRO A 75 -11.77 -19.72 -0.40
CA PRO A 75 -11.15 -19.22 -1.62
C PRO A 75 -11.39 -20.13 -2.85
N ASP A 76 -11.79 -21.39 -2.64
CA ASP A 76 -12.07 -22.33 -3.72
C ASP A 76 -13.41 -21.96 -4.39
N GLU A 77 -14.46 -21.64 -3.60
CA GLU A 77 -15.74 -21.17 -4.13
C GLU A 77 -15.58 -19.88 -4.95
N VAL A 78 -14.83 -18.90 -4.44
CA VAL A 78 -14.56 -17.65 -5.16
C VAL A 78 -13.79 -17.91 -6.47
N ARG A 79 -12.84 -18.86 -6.45
CA ARG A 79 -12.08 -19.25 -7.64
C ARG A 79 -12.98 -19.96 -8.66
N GLU A 80 -13.87 -20.85 -8.24
CA GLU A 80 -14.83 -21.52 -9.12
C GLU A 80 -15.73 -20.50 -9.82
N ILE A 81 -16.26 -19.51 -9.07
CA ILE A 81 -17.04 -18.40 -9.62
C ILE A 81 -16.21 -17.63 -10.66
N ALA A 82 -14.98 -17.25 -10.32
CA ALA A 82 -14.09 -16.53 -11.24
C ALA A 82 -13.88 -17.30 -12.55
N LEU A 83 -13.60 -18.60 -12.48
CA LEU A 83 -13.38 -19.42 -13.67
C LEU A 83 -14.63 -19.64 -14.53
N SER A 84 -15.82 -19.51 -13.94
CA SER A 84 -17.10 -19.62 -14.63
C SER A 84 -17.58 -18.32 -15.30
N ALA A 85 -16.94 -17.19 -15.01
CA ALA A 85 -17.34 -15.88 -15.51
C ALA A 85 -17.09 -15.71 -17.02
N GLY A 86 -17.85 -14.80 -17.64
CA GLY A 86 -17.54 -14.26 -18.97
C GLY A 86 -16.40 -13.25 -18.90
N TYR A 87 -15.57 -13.21 -19.94
CA TYR A 87 -14.38 -12.36 -20.03
C TYR A 87 -14.25 -11.67 -21.39
N HIS A 88 -13.68 -10.47 -21.39
CA HIS A 88 -13.34 -9.71 -22.59
C HIS A 88 -11.92 -9.12 -22.53
N THR A 89 -11.40 -8.73 -23.69
CA THR A 89 -10.16 -7.98 -23.84
C THR A 89 -10.45 -6.51 -24.14
N ASP A 90 -9.59 -5.62 -23.63
CA ASP A 90 -9.54 -4.21 -24.04
C ASP A 90 -8.08 -3.72 -23.92
N PRO A 91 -7.26 -3.90 -24.96
CA PRO A 91 -5.82 -3.63 -24.90
C PRO A 91 -5.45 -2.17 -24.60
N GLU A 92 -6.38 -1.23 -24.84
CA GLU A 92 -6.20 0.20 -24.56
C GLU A 92 -6.27 0.48 -23.06
N HIS A 93 -7.09 -0.28 -22.33
CA HIS A 93 -7.37 -0.04 -20.91
C HIS A 93 -6.74 -1.06 -19.96
N PHE A 94 -6.53 -2.31 -20.40
CA PHE A 94 -5.93 -3.36 -19.57
C PHE A 94 -5.27 -4.47 -20.39
N LYS A 95 -4.41 -5.26 -19.73
CA LYS A 95 -3.77 -6.45 -20.31
C LYS A 95 -4.48 -7.72 -19.88
N GLY A 96 -4.36 -8.78 -20.69
CA GLY A 96 -5.11 -10.02 -20.55
C GLY A 96 -6.62 -9.82 -20.67
N LEU A 97 -7.34 -10.54 -19.82
CA LEU A 97 -8.79 -10.64 -19.81
C LEU A 97 -9.35 -10.08 -18.51
N ARG A 98 -10.49 -9.39 -18.58
CA ARG A 98 -11.28 -9.02 -17.39
C ARG A 98 -12.68 -9.57 -17.46
N SER A 99 -13.23 -9.90 -16.29
CA SER A 99 -14.60 -10.38 -16.20
C SER A 99 -15.60 -9.32 -16.63
N ASP A 100 -16.68 -9.74 -17.31
CA ASP A 100 -17.73 -8.84 -17.80
C ASP A 100 -18.51 -8.13 -16.68
N HIS A 101 -18.45 -8.71 -15.48
CA HIS A 101 -19.12 -8.22 -14.28
C HIS A 101 -18.14 -7.95 -13.16
N ARG A 102 -18.55 -7.03 -12.27
CA ARG A 102 -17.90 -6.77 -10.98
C ARG A 102 -18.45 -7.72 -9.94
N TYR A 103 -17.57 -8.26 -9.12
CA TYR A 103 -17.88 -9.12 -7.99
C TYR A 103 -17.50 -8.37 -6.71
N LEU A 104 -18.47 -7.68 -6.11
CA LEU A 104 -18.27 -6.96 -4.85
C LEU A 104 -19.01 -7.71 -3.75
N TRP A 105 -18.29 -8.60 -3.05
CA TRP A 105 -18.85 -9.44 -2.00
C TRP A 105 -19.40 -8.59 -0.83
N PRO A 106 -20.46 -9.05 -0.14
CA PRO A 106 -20.98 -8.36 1.03
C PRO A 106 -19.89 -8.11 2.07
N GLY A 107 -19.79 -6.87 2.57
CA GLY A 107 -18.86 -6.48 3.63
C GLY A 107 -17.42 -6.14 3.18
N LEU A 108 -17.06 -6.28 1.90
CA LEU A 108 -15.69 -6.00 1.43
C LEU A 108 -15.23 -4.57 1.75
N ARG A 109 -16.09 -3.57 1.53
CA ARG A 109 -15.76 -2.16 1.76
C ARG A 109 -15.46 -1.91 3.24
N GLU A 110 -16.30 -2.46 4.11
CA GLU A 110 -16.17 -2.35 5.56
C GLU A 110 -14.91 -3.07 6.04
N GLU A 111 -14.62 -4.24 5.47
CA GLU A 111 -13.42 -5.01 5.78
C GLU A 111 -12.14 -4.29 5.36
N PHE A 112 -12.13 -3.68 4.17
CA PHE A 112 -11.00 -2.84 3.72
C PHE A 112 -10.81 -1.62 4.63
N SER A 113 -11.92 -0.98 5.05
CA SER A 113 -11.88 0.13 5.99
C SER A 113 -11.30 -0.29 7.34
N ARG A 114 -11.68 -1.47 7.84
CA ARG A 114 -11.16 -2.05 9.10
C ARG A 114 -9.67 -2.33 9.00
N LEU A 115 -9.23 -2.95 7.90
CA LEU A 115 -7.83 -3.32 7.66
C LEU A 115 -6.92 -2.10 7.53
N LEU A 116 -7.37 -1.03 6.86
CA LEU A 116 -6.61 0.20 6.71
C LEU A 116 -6.72 1.14 7.91
N GLY A 117 -7.68 0.92 8.81
CA GLY A 117 -7.95 1.79 9.96
C GLY A 117 -8.50 3.15 9.58
N THR A 118 -9.08 3.30 8.39
CA THR A 118 -9.64 4.54 7.85
C THR A 118 -10.84 4.25 6.95
N PRO A 119 -11.87 5.12 6.87
CA PRO A 119 -13.02 4.89 6.00
C PRO A 119 -12.65 4.86 4.51
N VAL A 120 -13.20 3.88 3.79
CA VAL A 120 -13.27 3.92 2.32
C VAL A 120 -14.39 4.87 1.90
N THR A 121 -14.06 5.91 1.14
CA THR A 121 -14.96 7.01 0.77
C THR A 121 -15.51 6.92 -0.64
N GLU A 122 -14.76 6.36 -1.59
CA GLU A 122 -15.26 6.01 -2.92
C GLU A 122 -15.02 4.53 -3.19
N TRP A 123 -16.10 3.83 -3.53
CA TRP A 123 -16.11 2.37 -3.74
C TRP A 123 -16.70 1.98 -5.09
N LEU A 124 -17.73 2.66 -5.60
CA LEU A 124 -18.47 2.23 -6.79
C LEU A 124 -18.12 3.02 -8.06
N GLY A 125 -17.49 4.18 -7.90
CA GLY A 125 -17.10 5.08 -8.99
C GLY A 125 -15.96 4.57 -9.88
N HIS A 126 -15.22 3.53 -9.44
CA HIS A 126 -14.12 2.94 -10.19
C HIS A 126 -14.61 1.73 -10.99
N ASN A 127 -14.61 1.83 -12.33
CA ASN A 127 -15.21 0.84 -13.22
C ASN A 127 -14.63 -0.58 -13.08
N ALA A 128 -13.34 -0.70 -12.77
CA ALA A 128 -12.66 -1.97 -12.61
C ALA A 128 -12.67 -2.49 -11.15
N ASN A 129 -13.38 -1.84 -10.21
CA ASN A 129 -13.43 -2.31 -8.83
C ASN A 129 -14.23 -3.61 -8.71
N GLY A 130 -13.59 -4.68 -8.20
CA GLY A 130 -14.18 -6.00 -7.99
C GLY A 130 -14.13 -6.94 -9.19
N VAL A 131 -13.47 -6.58 -10.30
CA VAL A 131 -13.37 -7.46 -11.48
C VAL A 131 -12.30 -8.54 -11.27
N PHE A 132 -12.52 -9.71 -11.85
CA PHE A 132 -11.45 -10.68 -12.02
C PHE A 132 -10.58 -10.30 -13.21
N GLN A 133 -9.28 -10.54 -13.11
CA GLN A 133 -8.34 -10.41 -14.21
C GLN A 133 -7.55 -11.70 -14.39
N GLN A 134 -7.41 -12.12 -15.65
CA GLN A 134 -6.57 -13.23 -16.07
C GLN A 134 -5.46 -12.72 -16.99
N THR A 135 -4.20 -13.08 -16.71
CA THR A 135 -3.05 -12.76 -17.58
C THR A 135 -2.17 -14.00 -17.80
N ALA A 136 -1.52 -14.09 -18.96
CA ALA A 136 -0.64 -15.19 -19.35
C ALA A 136 0.78 -14.70 -19.72
N HIS A 137 1.69 -15.64 -19.97
CA HIS A 137 3.10 -15.35 -20.29
C HIS A 137 3.35 -14.43 -21.50
N ASP A 138 2.38 -14.34 -22.41
CA ASP A 138 2.43 -13.51 -23.62
C ASP A 138 1.82 -12.11 -23.42
N ASP A 139 1.19 -11.85 -22.27
CA ASP A 139 0.79 -10.51 -21.89
C ASP A 139 2.01 -9.66 -21.46
N PRO A 140 2.08 -8.39 -21.88
CA PRO A 140 3.15 -7.51 -21.43
C PRO A 140 2.98 -7.12 -19.96
N LEU A 141 4.10 -7.01 -19.24
CA LEU A 141 4.14 -6.28 -17.99
C LEU A 141 3.97 -4.78 -18.28
N VAL A 142 3.30 -4.08 -17.35
CA VAL A 142 3.08 -2.64 -17.46
C VAL A 142 3.46 -1.95 -16.16
N TRP A 143 4.43 -1.03 -16.23
CA TRP A 143 4.85 -0.19 -15.11
C TRP A 143 4.02 1.08 -15.08
N HIS A 144 3.16 1.22 -14.07
CA HIS A 144 2.20 2.32 -14.01
C HIS A 144 1.89 2.72 -12.57
N HIS A 145 1.16 3.81 -12.42
CA HIS A 145 0.49 4.20 -11.18
C HIS A 145 -0.98 4.50 -11.51
N ASP A 146 -1.83 4.41 -10.50
CA ASP A 146 -3.27 4.55 -10.65
C ASP A 146 -3.77 5.92 -10.20
N SER A 147 -4.94 6.31 -10.72
CA SER A 147 -5.61 7.55 -10.34
C SER A 147 -6.31 7.48 -8.98
N GLN A 148 -6.54 6.28 -8.44
CA GLN A 148 -7.13 6.05 -7.13
C GLN A 148 -6.16 6.30 -5.97
N SER A 149 -6.68 6.33 -4.75
CA SER A 149 -5.89 6.37 -3.51
C SER A 149 -5.29 5.00 -3.23
N TYR A 150 -6.08 3.93 -3.35
CA TYR A 150 -5.66 2.56 -3.12
C TYR A 150 -6.12 1.62 -4.23
N ALA A 151 -5.29 0.61 -4.47
CA ALA A 151 -5.62 -0.56 -5.25
C ALA A 151 -5.39 -1.81 -4.40
N ALA A 152 -6.06 -2.90 -4.74
CA ALA A 152 -5.87 -4.19 -4.09
C ALA A 152 -6.03 -5.35 -5.05
N ALA A 153 -5.46 -6.50 -4.68
CA ALA A 153 -5.62 -7.75 -5.40
C ALA A 153 -5.76 -8.92 -4.42
N ILE A 154 -6.74 -9.80 -4.69
CA ILE A 154 -6.78 -11.14 -4.09
C ILE A 154 -6.22 -12.11 -5.12
N TYR A 155 -5.27 -12.96 -4.71
CA TYR A 155 -4.60 -13.93 -5.58
C TYR A 155 -5.28 -15.30 -5.49
N LEU A 156 -5.70 -15.86 -6.63
CA LEU A 156 -6.59 -17.02 -6.70
C LEU A 156 -5.97 -18.23 -7.43
N ASN A 157 -4.64 -18.32 -7.47
CA ASN A 157 -3.93 -19.48 -8.00
C ASN A 157 -3.48 -20.39 -6.83
N PRO A 158 -3.93 -21.67 -6.72
CA PRO A 158 -3.64 -22.55 -5.57
C PRO A 158 -2.16 -22.87 -5.32
N ASN A 159 -1.33 -22.86 -6.38
CA ASN A 159 0.11 -23.11 -6.29
C ASN A 159 0.87 -22.11 -7.16
N PRO A 160 0.86 -20.81 -6.80
CA PRO A 160 1.43 -19.78 -7.65
C PRO A 160 2.97 -19.84 -7.60
N PRO A 161 3.66 -19.52 -8.70
CA PRO A 161 5.10 -19.27 -8.65
C PRO A 161 5.39 -18.09 -7.71
N ALA A 162 6.58 -18.05 -7.11
CA ALA A 162 6.98 -16.94 -6.21
C ALA A 162 6.86 -15.56 -6.88
N GLY A 163 7.07 -15.50 -8.20
CA GLY A 163 6.96 -14.30 -9.03
C GLY A 163 5.54 -13.93 -9.47
N ALA A 164 4.48 -14.58 -8.98
CA ALA A 164 3.09 -14.26 -9.34
C ALA A 164 2.56 -12.93 -8.79
N GLY A 165 3.37 -12.23 -8.00
CA GLY A 165 2.96 -11.13 -7.15
C GLY A 165 2.79 -9.77 -7.82
N THR A 166 2.94 -8.74 -7.00
CA THR A 166 3.03 -7.34 -7.40
C THR A 166 4.40 -6.79 -6.99
N SER A 167 5.02 -6.07 -7.91
CA SER A 167 6.30 -5.38 -7.72
C SER A 167 6.09 -3.87 -7.69
N PHE A 168 6.88 -3.17 -6.89
CA PHE A 168 6.86 -1.73 -6.74
C PHE A 168 8.23 -1.13 -7.06
N TRP A 169 8.22 -0.04 -7.80
CA TRP A 169 9.38 0.44 -8.52
C TRP A 169 9.73 1.89 -8.18
N ARG A 170 10.96 2.25 -8.55
CA ARG A 170 11.46 3.61 -8.57
C ARG A 170 12.12 3.87 -9.91
N ASP A 171 11.91 5.05 -10.49
CA ASP A 171 12.63 5.42 -11.71
C ASP A 171 14.12 5.66 -11.40
N ARG A 172 15.02 5.19 -12.26
CA ARG A 172 16.47 5.21 -12.02
C ARG A 172 17.10 6.60 -12.18
N VAL A 173 16.47 7.49 -12.93
CA VAL A 173 17.05 8.80 -13.31
C VAL A 173 16.78 9.85 -12.23
N HIS A 174 15.54 9.94 -11.77
CA HIS A 174 15.04 10.96 -10.85
C HIS A 174 14.64 10.39 -9.49
N GLY A 175 14.52 9.07 -9.34
CA GLY A 175 14.23 8.43 -8.06
C GLY A 175 12.77 8.53 -7.61
N CYS A 176 11.84 8.82 -8.51
CA CYS A 176 10.41 8.91 -8.24
C CYS A 176 9.84 7.52 -8.00
N ARG A 177 9.08 7.37 -6.91
CA ARG A 177 8.30 6.16 -6.61
C ARG A 177 6.82 6.31 -6.97
N ARG A 178 6.42 7.50 -7.39
CA ARG A 178 5.06 7.90 -7.77
C ARG A 178 5.14 8.80 -9.00
N ALA A 179 3.97 9.21 -9.52
CA ALA A 179 3.88 10.32 -10.45
C ALA A 179 4.73 11.52 -10.00
N PRO A 180 5.57 12.14 -10.86
CA PRO A 180 6.41 13.27 -10.45
C PRO A 180 5.63 14.48 -9.90
N GLY A 181 4.38 14.64 -10.33
CA GLY A 181 3.46 15.66 -9.81
C GLY A 181 2.89 15.38 -8.42
N HIS A 182 3.07 14.17 -7.88
CA HIS A 182 2.58 13.79 -6.56
C HIS A 182 3.22 14.69 -5.47
N PRO A 183 2.49 15.11 -4.41
CA PRO A 183 3.02 16.04 -3.40
C PRO A 183 4.35 15.61 -2.77
N LYS A 184 4.51 14.30 -2.49
CA LYS A 184 5.78 13.75 -1.96
C LYS A 184 6.95 13.86 -2.95
N GLU A 185 6.69 13.67 -4.24
CA GLU A 185 7.75 13.78 -5.27
C GLU A 185 8.09 15.25 -5.53
N ARG A 186 7.09 16.13 -5.62
CA ARG A 186 7.31 17.58 -5.72
C ARG A 186 8.17 18.13 -4.58
N ALA A 187 7.88 17.72 -3.35
CA ALA A 187 8.65 18.14 -2.18
C ALA A 187 10.10 17.65 -2.23
N ARG A 188 10.34 16.44 -2.75
CA ARG A 188 11.68 15.85 -2.90
C ARG A 188 12.48 16.47 -4.05
N LEU A 189 11.84 16.66 -5.20
CA LEU A 189 12.46 17.21 -6.41
C LEU A 189 12.78 18.71 -6.27
N GLY A 190 12.00 19.44 -5.46
CA GLY A 190 12.37 20.77 -4.98
C GLY A 190 12.15 21.93 -5.96
N SER A 191 11.91 21.68 -7.25
CA SER A 191 11.55 22.73 -8.21
C SER A 191 10.58 22.27 -9.31
N PRO A 192 9.80 23.18 -9.92
CA PRO A 192 8.96 22.87 -11.09
C PRO A 192 9.74 22.29 -12.27
N GLU A 193 10.95 22.78 -12.53
CA GLU A 193 11.81 22.31 -13.62
C GLU A 193 12.27 20.87 -13.39
N ALA A 194 12.63 20.51 -12.15
CA ALA A 194 12.98 19.15 -11.78
C ALA A 194 11.78 18.19 -11.90
N VAL A 195 10.57 18.67 -11.56
CA VAL A 195 9.32 17.93 -11.75
C VAL A 195 9.07 17.67 -13.24
N GLU A 196 9.23 18.68 -14.10
CA GLU A 196 9.00 18.54 -15.54
C GLU A 196 10.03 17.61 -16.21
N ALA A 197 11.30 17.71 -15.82
CA ALA A 197 12.33 16.76 -16.26
C ALA A 197 11.95 15.31 -15.88
N ALA A 198 11.53 15.11 -14.62
CA ALA A 198 11.08 13.79 -14.16
C ALA A 198 9.83 13.30 -14.88
N ARG A 199 8.89 14.19 -15.26
CA ARG A 199 7.70 13.82 -16.05
C ARG A 199 8.08 13.27 -17.42
N SER A 200 9.00 13.93 -18.10
CA SER A 200 9.48 13.50 -19.42
C SER A 200 10.09 12.09 -19.37
N THR A 201 10.79 11.75 -18.30
CA THR A 201 11.36 10.41 -18.11
C THR A 201 10.32 9.39 -17.65
N VAL A 202 9.56 9.67 -16.59
CA VAL A 202 8.61 8.71 -16.00
C VAL A 202 7.47 8.35 -16.95
N TYR A 203 7.01 9.32 -17.77
CA TYR A 203 5.92 9.11 -18.73
C TYR A 203 6.40 8.91 -20.17
N ASP A 204 7.68 8.63 -20.38
CA ASP A 204 8.14 8.17 -21.67
C ASP A 204 7.37 6.89 -22.04
N PRO A 205 6.67 6.83 -23.18
CA PRO A 205 5.92 5.65 -23.59
C PRO A 205 6.73 4.35 -23.59
N TYR A 206 8.04 4.44 -23.83
CA TYR A 206 8.97 3.32 -23.74
C TYR A 206 8.94 2.69 -22.34
N ASN A 207 8.93 3.51 -21.29
CA ASN A 207 9.02 3.03 -19.91
C ASN A 207 7.75 2.33 -19.42
N PHE A 208 6.63 2.40 -20.15
CA PHE A 208 5.42 1.65 -19.76
C PHE A 208 5.55 0.14 -19.99
N VAL A 209 6.41 -0.30 -20.90
CA VAL A 209 6.53 -1.72 -21.31
C VAL A 209 7.97 -2.23 -21.32
N HIS A 210 8.92 -1.42 -20.84
CA HIS A 210 10.33 -1.77 -20.72
C HIS A 210 10.84 -1.50 -19.29
N ASP A 211 11.63 -2.42 -18.75
CA ASP A 211 12.07 -2.40 -17.35
C ASP A 211 13.38 -1.62 -17.13
N ASP A 212 14.06 -1.19 -18.20
CA ASP A 212 15.40 -0.59 -18.16
C ASP A 212 15.51 0.61 -17.21
N ASN A 213 14.47 1.46 -17.16
CA ASN A 213 14.43 2.65 -16.32
C ASN A 213 13.92 2.37 -14.89
N TRP A 214 13.53 1.14 -14.58
CA TRP A 214 12.91 0.79 -13.31
C TRP A 214 13.87 0.03 -12.38
N GLU A 215 13.94 0.49 -11.14
CA GLU A 215 14.61 -0.19 -10.05
C GLU A 215 13.56 -0.80 -9.12
N LEU A 216 13.65 -2.12 -8.90
CA LEU A 216 12.77 -2.82 -7.97
C LEU A 216 13.07 -2.34 -6.54
N VAL A 217 12.05 -1.82 -5.86
CA VAL A 217 12.18 -1.36 -4.46
C VAL A 217 11.67 -2.42 -3.51
N GLU A 218 10.51 -2.99 -3.80
CA GLU A 218 9.87 -4.00 -2.98
C GLU A 218 8.95 -4.87 -3.87
N SER A 219 8.70 -6.10 -3.44
CA SER A 219 7.77 -7.01 -4.10
C SER A 219 7.05 -7.83 -3.04
N ILE A 220 5.85 -8.28 -3.39
CA ILE A 220 5.04 -9.14 -2.54
C ILE A 220 4.55 -10.32 -3.35
N SER A 221 4.80 -11.54 -2.86
CA SER A 221 4.41 -12.76 -3.55
C SER A 221 2.90 -12.91 -3.62
N GLY A 222 2.41 -13.33 -4.78
CA GLY A 222 0.99 -13.59 -5.04
C GLY A 222 0.55 -14.96 -4.55
N GLN A 223 0.62 -15.21 -3.25
CA GLN A 223 0.23 -16.49 -2.65
C GLN A 223 -1.28 -16.72 -2.72
N TYR A 224 -1.71 -17.98 -2.80
CA TYR A 224 -3.14 -18.31 -2.84
C TYR A 224 -3.87 -17.74 -1.63
N ASN A 225 -5.05 -17.17 -1.85
CA ASN A 225 -5.89 -16.55 -0.81
C ASN A 225 -5.23 -15.39 -0.06
N ARG A 226 -4.20 -14.77 -0.65
CA ARG A 226 -3.63 -13.53 -0.13
C ARG A 226 -4.39 -12.33 -0.69
N LEU A 227 -4.82 -11.43 0.18
CA LEU A 227 -5.16 -10.06 -0.16
C LEU A 227 -3.92 -9.17 -0.01
N VAL A 228 -3.65 -8.36 -1.03
CA VAL A 228 -2.68 -7.27 -0.95
C VAL A 228 -3.40 -5.96 -1.24
N ILE A 229 -3.26 -4.96 -0.37
CA ILE A 229 -3.76 -3.60 -0.54
C ILE A 229 -2.55 -2.64 -0.60
N TRP A 230 -2.50 -1.71 -1.55
CA TRP A 230 -1.39 -0.75 -1.70
C TRP A 230 -1.82 0.66 -2.08
N ASP A 231 -0.98 1.64 -1.73
CA ASP A 231 -1.05 3.03 -2.21
C ASP A 231 -0.93 3.01 -3.73
N ALA A 232 -2.05 3.28 -4.42
CA ALA A 232 -2.16 3.17 -5.87
C ALA A 232 -1.28 4.18 -6.62
N LYS A 233 -0.81 5.23 -5.91
CA LYS A 233 0.13 6.21 -6.48
C LYS A 233 1.54 5.66 -6.65
N LEU A 234 1.88 4.55 -5.98
CA LEU A 234 3.17 3.90 -6.18
C LEU A 234 3.26 3.35 -7.60
N ILE A 235 4.43 3.48 -8.22
CA ILE A 235 4.70 2.85 -9.51
C ILE A 235 4.81 1.35 -9.28
N HIS A 236 3.97 0.57 -9.95
CA HIS A 236 3.82 -0.86 -9.74
C HIS A 236 3.56 -1.61 -11.05
N SER A 237 3.75 -2.92 -10.98
CA SER A 237 3.45 -3.87 -12.04
C SER A 237 3.16 -5.24 -11.42
N ALA A 238 2.60 -6.18 -12.20
CA ALA A 238 2.79 -7.58 -11.83
C ALA A 238 4.28 -7.93 -11.81
N THR A 239 4.67 -8.87 -10.96
CA THR A 239 6.08 -9.27 -10.82
C THR A 239 6.56 -10.08 -12.03
N SER A 240 5.79 -11.07 -12.48
CA SER A 240 6.07 -11.86 -13.68
C SER A 240 4.81 -12.62 -14.12
N TYR A 241 4.72 -12.89 -15.43
CA TYR A 241 3.73 -13.82 -15.99
C TYR A 241 4.35 -15.12 -16.56
N GLU A 242 5.67 -15.29 -16.46
CA GLU A 242 6.44 -16.32 -17.18
C GLU A 242 5.94 -17.76 -16.97
N HIS A 243 5.39 -18.06 -15.79
CA HIS A 243 4.92 -19.41 -15.45
C HIS A 243 3.41 -19.62 -15.63
N PHE A 244 2.70 -18.66 -16.23
CA PHE A 244 1.26 -18.77 -16.49
C PHE A 244 1.01 -19.05 -17.97
N ALA A 245 0.35 -20.17 -18.24
CA ALA A 245 0.01 -20.57 -19.60
C ALA A 245 -1.32 -19.96 -20.05
N GLY A 246 -1.54 -19.91 -21.38
CA GLY A 246 -2.75 -19.37 -22.00
C GLY A 246 -3.95 -20.33 -22.03
N GLU A 247 -3.90 -21.47 -21.34
CA GLU A 247 -5.05 -22.37 -21.21
C GLU A 247 -5.99 -21.90 -20.09
N HIS A 248 -7.28 -22.21 -20.20
CA HIS A 248 -8.26 -21.85 -19.18
C HIS A 248 -7.85 -22.46 -17.82
N GLY A 249 -7.86 -21.65 -16.76
CA GLY A 249 -7.44 -22.07 -15.43
C GLY A 249 -5.93 -22.08 -15.16
N THR A 250 -5.08 -21.84 -16.17
CA THR A 250 -3.61 -21.76 -16.02
C THR A 250 -3.06 -20.33 -16.05
N HIS A 251 -3.93 -19.34 -16.23
CA HIS A 251 -3.60 -17.92 -16.19
C HIS A 251 -3.30 -17.47 -14.75
N ARG A 252 -2.58 -16.37 -14.60
CA ARG A 252 -2.54 -15.63 -13.34
C ARG A 252 -3.93 -15.07 -13.09
N LEU A 253 -4.59 -15.49 -12.02
CA LEU A 253 -5.94 -15.11 -11.70
C LEU A 253 -5.96 -14.28 -10.43
N VAL A 254 -6.43 -13.04 -10.56
CA VAL A 254 -6.60 -12.11 -9.43
C VAL A 254 -7.99 -11.49 -9.44
N GLN A 255 -8.49 -11.10 -8.28
CA GLN A 255 -9.61 -10.17 -8.15
C GLN A 255 -9.07 -8.79 -7.79
N LEU A 256 -9.31 -7.80 -8.65
CA LEU A 256 -8.79 -6.44 -8.49
C LEU A 256 -9.78 -5.52 -7.79
N PHE A 257 -9.28 -4.59 -6.99
CA PHE A 257 -10.06 -3.55 -6.35
C PHE A 257 -9.40 -2.18 -6.50
N PHE A 258 -10.21 -1.14 -6.63
CA PHE A 258 -9.78 0.23 -6.80
C PHE A 258 -10.73 1.14 -6.03
N PHE A 259 -10.20 1.93 -5.09
CA PHE A 259 -11.02 2.69 -4.15
C PHE A 259 -10.27 3.89 -3.56
N ASP A 260 -11.03 4.81 -2.99
CA ASP A 260 -10.48 5.97 -2.28
C ASP A 260 -10.76 5.91 -0.78
N ILE A 261 -9.85 6.53 -0.03
CA ILE A 261 -9.98 6.72 1.41
C ILE A 261 -9.96 8.20 1.75
N ASP A 262 -10.36 8.56 2.95
CA ASP A 262 -10.06 9.89 3.49
C ASP A 262 -8.54 10.05 3.69
N VAL A 263 -7.97 11.06 3.04
CA VAL A 263 -6.55 11.46 3.12
C VAL A 263 -6.36 12.79 3.81
#